data_AF-X8CGW3-F1
#
_entry.id   AF-X8CGW3-F1
#
_cell.length_a   1.000
_cell.length_b   1.000
_cell.length_c   1.000
_cell.angle_alpha   90.00
_cell.angle_beta   90.00
_cell.angle_gamma   90.00
#
_symmetry.space_group_name_H-M   'P 1'
#
loop_
_entity.id
_entity.type
_entity.pdbx_description
1 polymer ?
#
loop_
_entity_poly.entity_id
_entity_poly.type
_entity_poly.pdbx_seq_one_letter_code
_entity_poly.pdbx_strand_id
1 'polypeptide(L)'
;MLTGTEWLDVARAAGIEAAELDGLEPTAADDDRDAGAKIHHRAARMAVLNLPRLRALAVDLVVSDVITACGGMAAELLAIPWIELSPHPLYLPSKGLPPVGSGLAAAPASAVACETRYCAR
;
A
#
# COMPACT_ATOMS: atom_id res chain seq x y z
N MET A 1 6.78 -3.26 14.44
CA MET A 1 5.86 -3.47 13.29
C MET A 1 4.54 -2.77 13.57
N LEU A 2 3.93 -2.10 12.59
CA LEU A 2 2.57 -1.58 12.72
C LEU A 2 1.63 -2.47 11.89
N THR A 3 0.52 -2.93 12.47
CA THR A 3 -0.40 -3.88 11.81
C THR A 3 -1.83 -3.78 12.37
N GLY A 4 -2.77 -4.51 11.78
CA GLY A 4 -4.13 -4.66 12.31
C GLY A 4 -4.15 -5.34 13.67
N THR A 5 -5.15 -5.03 14.49
CA THR A 5 -5.22 -5.53 15.88
C THR A 5 -5.30 -7.05 15.95
N GLU A 6 -5.84 -7.70 14.93
CA GLU A 6 -5.97 -9.15 14.81
C GLU A 6 -4.62 -9.89 14.70
N TRP A 7 -3.55 -9.18 14.33
CA TRP A 7 -2.20 -9.75 14.17
C TRP A 7 -1.29 -9.53 15.39
N LEU A 8 -1.72 -8.77 16.40
CA LEU A 8 -0.86 -8.41 17.53
C LEU A 8 -0.45 -9.62 18.38
N ASP A 9 -1.37 -10.56 18.62
CA ASP A 9 -1.06 -11.78 19.37
C ASP A 9 -0.15 -12.72 18.59
N VAL A 10 -0.34 -12.81 17.27
CA VAL A 10 0.53 -13.59 16.38
C VAL A 10 1.95 -13.01 16.39
N ALA A 11 2.09 -11.69 16.26
CA ALA A 11 3.38 -11.02 16.31
C ALA A 11 4.08 -11.23 17.67
N ARG A 12 3.32 -11.10 18.78
CA ARG A 12 3.83 -11.36 20.13
C ARG A 12 4.32 -12.80 20.29
N ALA A 13 3.56 -13.78 19.80
CA ALA A 13 3.94 -15.19 19.83
C ALA A 13 5.21 -15.47 19.00
N ALA A 14 5.44 -14.70 17.93
CA ALA A 14 6.64 -14.75 17.12
C ALA A 14 7.83 -13.93 17.69
N GLY A 15 7.66 -13.26 18.84
CA GLY A 15 8.69 -12.40 19.44
C GLY A 15 8.92 -11.08 18.68
N ILE A 16 7.95 -10.64 17.87
CA ILE A 16 8.01 -9.40 17.09
C ILE A 16 7.29 -8.30 17.88
N GLU A 17 7.97 -7.20 18.13
CA GLU A 17 7.34 -6.00 18.69
C GLU A 17 6.36 -5.40 17.69
N ALA A 18 5.09 -5.36 18.06
CA ALA A 18 4.01 -4.86 17.22
C ALA A 18 3.08 -3.90 17.98
N ALA A 19 2.58 -2.91 17.25
CA ALA A 19 1.54 -2.00 17.69
C ALA A 19 0.47 -1.85 16.61
N GLU A 20 -0.70 -1.37 17.00
CA GLU A 20 -1.80 -1.09 16.06
C GLU A 20 -1.37 -0.05 15.02
N LEU A 21 -1.76 -0.28 13.77
CA LEU A 21 -1.65 0.66 12.67
C LEU A 21 -2.89 1.55 12.64
N ASP A 22 -2.72 2.80 13.07
CA ASP A 22 -3.86 3.69 13.27
C ASP A 22 -4.56 4.03 11.95
N GLY A 23 -5.89 3.86 11.93
CA GLY A 23 -6.74 4.25 10.82
C GLY A 23 -6.89 3.22 9.70
N LEU A 24 -6.46 1.97 9.92
CA LEU A 24 -6.61 0.85 8.98
C LEU A 24 -8.07 0.54 8.65
N GLU A 25 -8.96 0.60 9.64
CA GLU A 25 -10.39 0.37 9.46
C GLU A 25 -11.03 1.41 8.52
N PRO A 26 -11.89 0.98 7.58
CA PRO A 26 -12.69 1.90 6.76
C PRO A 26 -13.59 2.80 7.60
N THR A 27 -13.73 4.04 7.16
CA THR A 27 -14.68 5.02 7.70
C THR A 27 -15.80 5.27 6.69
N ALA A 28 -16.87 5.95 7.14
CA ALA A 28 -17.98 6.33 6.23
C ALA A 28 -17.56 7.30 5.10
N ALA A 29 -16.38 7.92 5.20
CA ALA A 29 -15.84 8.80 4.17
C ALA A 29 -14.99 8.06 3.11
N ASP A 30 -14.68 6.78 3.33
CA ASP A 30 -13.89 5.98 2.39
C ASP A 30 -14.81 5.39 1.28
N ASP A 31 -14.43 5.57 0.00
CA ASP A 31 -15.10 4.89 -1.12
C ASP A 31 -14.35 3.63 -1.53
N ASP A 32 -14.76 2.50 -0.97
CA ASP A 32 -14.17 1.19 -1.27
C ASP A 32 -14.48 0.66 -2.68
N ARG A 33 -15.37 1.32 -3.43
CA ARG A 33 -15.66 0.96 -4.82
C ARG A 33 -14.62 1.54 -5.78
N ASP A 34 -13.88 2.56 -5.36
CA ASP A 34 -12.79 3.14 -6.12
C ASP A 34 -11.46 2.62 -5.57
N ALA A 35 -10.74 1.85 -6.38
CA ALA A 35 -9.48 1.23 -5.98
C ALA A 35 -8.41 2.27 -5.60
N GLY A 36 -8.40 3.44 -6.24
CA GLY A 36 -7.45 4.50 -5.92
C GLY A 36 -7.79 5.26 -4.66
N ALA A 37 -9.06 5.54 -4.40
CA ALA A 37 -9.50 6.11 -3.14
C ALA A 37 -9.20 5.14 -1.98
N LYS A 38 -9.52 3.85 -2.16
CA LYS A 38 -9.24 2.81 -1.17
C LYS A 38 -7.77 2.68 -0.83
N ILE A 39 -6.89 2.67 -1.84
CA ILE A 39 -5.46 2.45 -1.66
C ILE A 39 -4.73 3.73 -1.24
N HIS A 40 -5.05 4.88 -1.82
CA HIS A 40 -4.26 6.11 -1.65
C HIS A 40 -4.89 7.15 -0.72
N HIS A 41 -6.20 7.40 -0.79
CA HIS A 41 -6.83 8.40 0.09
C HIS A 41 -6.81 7.93 1.55
N ARG A 42 -7.18 6.65 1.78
CA ARG A 42 -7.07 6.05 3.12
C ARG A 42 -5.63 6.06 3.62
N ALA A 43 -4.69 5.65 2.76
CA ALA A 43 -3.27 5.62 3.12
C ALA A 43 -2.74 7.00 3.50
N ALA A 44 -3.13 8.07 2.80
CA ALA A 44 -2.71 9.42 3.13
C ALA A 44 -3.18 9.85 4.54
N ARG A 45 -4.43 9.52 4.91
CA ARG A 45 -4.94 9.73 6.28
C ARG A 45 -4.15 8.92 7.31
N MET A 46 -3.96 7.62 7.05
CA MET A 46 -3.20 6.73 7.94
C MET A 46 -1.76 7.21 8.15
N ALA A 47 -1.10 7.72 7.10
CA ALA A 47 0.27 8.21 7.19
C ALA A 47 0.41 9.37 8.19
N VAL A 48 -0.53 10.31 8.17
CA VAL A 48 -0.57 11.43 9.12
C VAL A 48 -0.83 10.95 10.54
N LEU A 49 -1.77 10.00 10.73
CA LEU A 49 -2.11 9.46 12.05
C LEU A 49 -0.93 8.74 12.72
N ASN A 50 -0.14 7.98 11.95
CA ASN A 50 0.97 7.19 12.49
C ASN A 50 2.29 7.97 12.63
N LEU A 51 2.37 9.18 12.07
CA LEU A 51 3.59 10.00 12.07
C LEU A 51 4.17 10.25 13.47
N PRO A 52 3.38 10.59 14.52
CA PRO A 52 3.93 10.79 15.87
C PRO A 52 4.58 9.52 16.43
N ARG A 53 3.98 8.36 16.17
CA ARG A 53 4.52 7.07 16.62
C ARG A 53 5.83 6.73 15.92
N LEU A 54 5.89 6.91 14.60
CA LEU A 54 7.11 6.67 13.83
C LEU A 54 8.26 7.59 14.26
N ARG A 55 7.97 8.86 14.59
CA ARG A 55 8.96 9.79 15.18
C ARG A 55 9.45 9.32 16.54
N ALA A 56 8.54 8.88 17.41
CA ALA A 56 8.88 8.41 18.75
C ALA A 56 9.75 7.13 18.71
N LEU A 57 9.49 6.25 17.75
CA LEU A 57 10.32 5.06 17.50
C LEU A 57 11.68 5.38 16.88
N ALA A 58 11.87 6.59 16.34
CA ALA A 58 13.09 7.04 15.68
C ALA A 58 13.59 6.05 14.61
N VAL A 59 12.68 5.63 13.72
CA VAL A 59 13.02 4.68 12.65
C VAL A 59 13.88 5.31 11.56
N ASP A 60 14.88 4.58 11.08
CA ASP A 60 15.77 5.02 10.00
C ASP A 60 15.37 4.48 8.60
N LEU A 61 14.41 3.55 8.55
CA LEU A 61 13.92 2.91 7.33
C LEU A 61 12.48 2.43 7.54
N VAL A 62 11.64 2.52 6.50
CA VAL A 62 10.30 1.92 6.48
C VAL A 62 10.20 0.85 5.40
N VAL A 63 9.60 -0.28 5.74
CA VAL A 63 9.14 -1.28 4.76
C VAL A 63 7.61 -1.23 4.74
N SER A 64 7.03 -0.93 3.57
CA SER A 64 5.59 -0.70 3.41
C SER A 64 4.98 -1.76 2.51
N ASP A 65 3.89 -2.39 2.93
CA ASP A 65 3.12 -3.29 2.07
C ASP A 65 2.49 -2.52 0.89
N VAL A 66 2.50 -3.13 -0.29
CA VAL A 66 1.95 -2.56 -1.54
C VAL A 66 0.46 -2.19 -1.44
N ILE A 67 -0.32 -2.91 -0.62
CA ILE A 67 -1.75 -2.59 -0.40
C ILE A 67 -1.99 -1.62 0.75
N THR A 68 -0.95 -1.32 1.53
CA THR A 68 -1.01 -0.38 2.67
C THR A 68 0.05 0.71 2.46
N ALA A 69 -0.15 1.52 1.41
CA ALA A 69 0.81 2.54 0.96
C ALA A 69 1.15 3.63 2.00
N CYS A 70 0.47 3.64 3.16
CA CYS A 70 0.65 4.66 4.19
C CYS A 70 2.06 4.65 4.78
N GLY A 71 2.74 3.49 4.82
CA GLY A 71 4.10 3.39 5.33
C GLY A 71 5.08 4.21 4.49
N GLY A 72 5.04 4.02 3.16
CA GLY A 72 5.83 4.82 2.22
C GLY A 72 5.51 6.30 2.31
N MET A 73 4.23 6.68 2.31
CA MET A 73 3.82 8.08 2.48
C MET A 73 4.30 8.70 3.80
N ALA A 74 4.26 7.95 4.91
CA ALA A 74 4.76 8.44 6.19
C ALA A 74 6.29 8.59 6.21
N ALA A 75 7.01 7.69 5.53
CA ALA A 75 8.46 7.79 5.37
C ALA A 75 8.87 9.03 4.55
N GLU A 76 8.14 9.33 3.48
CA GLU A 76 8.31 10.57 2.71
C GLU A 76 8.11 11.81 3.59
N LEU A 77 7.10 11.82 4.45
CA LEU A 77 6.86 12.91 5.42
C LEU A 77 7.97 13.04 6.48
N LEU A 78 8.71 11.96 6.75
CA LEU A 78 9.86 11.93 7.66
C LEU A 78 11.20 12.18 6.96
N ALA A 79 11.21 12.24 5.63
CA ALA A 79 12.43 12.29 4.82
C ALA A 79 13.42 11.15 5.11
N ILE A 80 12.90 9.93 5.29
CA ILE A 80 13.69 8.71 5.51
C ILE A 80 13.49 7.72 4.35
N PRO A 81 14.46 6.82 4.07
CA PRO A 81 14.31 5.84 3.02
C PRO A 81 13.14 4.88 3.30
N TRP A 82 12.54 4.35 2.23
CA TRP A 82 11.55 3.29 2.33
C TRP A 82 11.61 2.29 1.17
N ILE A 83 11.09 1.10 1.43
CA ILE A 83 11.05 -0.03 0.50
C ILE A 83 9.60 -0.53 0.42
N GLU A 84 9.12 -0.74 -0.80
CA GLU A 84 7.84 -1.43 -1.01
C GLU A 84 8.02 -2.95 -0.88
N LEU A 85 7.17 -3.58 -0.07
CA LEU A 85 7.03 -5.02 0.07
C LEU A 85 5.86 -5.47 -0.79
N SER A 86 6.15 -6.24 -1.84
CA SER A 86 5.13 -6.90 -2.65
C SER A 86 5.17 -8.41 -2.37
N PRO A 87 4.18 -8.97 -1.63
CA PRO A 87 4.13 -10.40 -1.34
C PRO A 87 3.65 -11.23 -2.54
N HIS A 88 3.20 -10.56 -3.61
CA HIS A 88 2.77 -11.19 -4.85
C HIS A 88 3.88 -11.10 -5.92
N PRO A 89 3.87 -11.97 -6.95
CA PRO A 89 4.76 -11.81 -8.08
C PRO A 89 4.63 -10.42 -8.72
N LEU A 90 5.75 -9.84 -9.13
CA LEU A 90 5.73 -8.60 -9.90
C LEU A 90 5.23 -8.90 -11.31
N TYR A 91 4.06 -8.36 -11.66
CA TYR A 91 3.48 -8.50 -12.98
C TYR A 91 4.13 -7.52 -13.95
N LEU A 92 4.27 -7.93 -15.22
CA LEU A 92 4.57 -6.98 -16.28
C LEU A 92 3.38 -6.00 -16.39
N PRO A 93 3.61 -4.68 -16.43
CA PRO A 93 2.52 -3.72 -16.60
C PRO A 93 1.70 -4.03 -17.85
N SER A 94 0.37 -3.99 -17.72
CA SER A 94 -0.52 -4.15 -18.86
C SER A 94 -0.33 -2.99 -19.83
N LYS A 95 -0.24 -3.28 -21.12
CA LYS A 95 -0.18 -2.25 -22.17
C LYS A 95 -1.51 -1.46 -22.30
N GLY A 96 -2.62 -2.04 -21.84
CA GLY A 96 -3.96 -1.49 -22.02
C GLY A 96 -4.71 -1.14 -20.74
N LEU A 97 -4.25 -1.66 -19.60
CA LEU A 97 -4.86 -1.37 -18.30
C LEU A 97 -3.93 -0.45 -17.52
N PRO A 98 -4.48 0.56 -16.84
CA PRO A 98 -3.68 1.43 -16.00
C PRO A 98 -3.10 0.66 -14.80
N PRO A 99 -2.07 1.22 -14.13
CA PRO A 99 -1.56 0.63 -12.90
C PRO A 99 -2.69 0.36 -11.91
N VAL A 100 -2.63 -0.80 -11.25
CA VAL A 100 -3.58 -1.17 -10.19
C VAL A 100 -3.58 -0.09 -9.12
N GLY A 101 -4.77 0.32 -8.69
CA GLY A 101 -4.92 1.37 -7.67
C GLY A 101 -4.79 2.81 -8.19
N SER A 102 -4.58 3.05 -9.49
CA SER A 102 -4.52 4.43 -10.02
C SER A 102 -5.89 5.12 -10.14
N GLY A 103 -7.01 4.38 -10.11
CA GLY A 103 -8.35 4.92 -10.37
C GLY A 103 -8.58 5.39 -11.82
N LEU A 104 -7.62 5.18 -12.72
CA LEU A 104 -7.75 5.57 -14.13
C LEU A 104 -8.60 4.57 -14.93
N ALA A 105 -9.19 5.04 -16.02
CA ALA A 105 -9.90 4.18 -16.96
C ALA A 105 -8.93 3.35 -17.83
N ALA A 106 -9.38 2.21 -18.33
CA ALA A 106 -8.66 1.42 -19.32
C ALA A 106 -8.42 2.23 -20.61
N ALA A 107 -7.27 2.02 -21.25
CA ALA A 107 -7.01 2.59 -22.56
C ALA A 107 -7.92 1.93 -23.62
N PRO A 108 -8.37 2.66 -24.66
CA PRO A 108 -9.17 2.08 -25.74
C PRO A 108 -8.38 0.98 -26.45
N ALA A 109 -9.08 -0.10 -26.83
CA ALA A 109 -8.47 -1.30 -27.44
C ALA A 109 -7.61 -1.01 -28.70
N SER A 110 -7.91 0.06 -29.42
CA SER A 110 -7.17 0.49 -30.61
C SER A 110 -5.75 1.00 -30.33
N ALA A 111 -5.41 1.31 -29.07
CA ALA A 111 -4.08 1.76 -28.67
C ALA A 111 -3.14 0.60 -28.29
N VAL A 112 -3.64 -0.64 -28.21
CA VAL A 112 -2.87 -1.79 -27.71
C VAL A 112 -2.52 -2.72 -28.86
N ALA A 113 -1.41 -2.43 -29.57
CA ALA A 113 -0.77 -3.41 -30.43
C ALA A 113 -0.11 -4.49 -29.54
N CYS A 114 -0.80 -5.60 -29.33
CA CYS A 114 -0.30 -6.75 -28.58
C CYS A 114 0.75 -7.51 -29.40
N GLU A 115 2.01 -7.12 -29.25
CA GLU A 115 3.14 -7.75 -29.96
C GLU A 115 3.93 -8.78 -29.13
N THR A 116 3.34 -9.37 -28.08
CA THR A 116 4.11 -10.24 -27.17
C THR A 116 3.44 -11.59 -26.92
N ARG A 117 4.19 -12.67 -27.17
CA ARG A 117 3.79 -14.10 -27.22
C ARG A 117 3.29 -14.72 -25.90
N TYR A 118 2.92 -13.93 -24.88
CA TYR A 118 2.62 -14.44 -23.54
C TYR A 118 1.12 -14.61 -23.22
N CYS A 119 0.21 -14.33 -24.18
CA CYS A 119 -1.24 -14.48 -24.00
C CYS A 119 -1.80 -15.85 -24.43
N ALA A 120 -0.97 -16.85 -24.69
CA ALA A 120 -1.44 -18.19 -25.06
C ALA A 120 -0.77 -19.26 -24.20
N ARG A 121 -1.34 -19.52 -23.03
CA ARG A 121 -1.44 -20.85 -22.40
C ARG A 121 -2.54 -20.84 -21.35
#